data_AF-A0A7L1VCX4-F1
#
_entry.id   AF-A0A7L1VCX4-F1
#
_cell.length_a   1.000
_cell.length_b   1.000
_cell.length_c   1.000
_cell.angle_alpha   90.00
_cell.angle_beta   90.00
_cell.angle_gamma   90.00
#
_symmetry.space_group_name_H-M   'P 1'
#
loop_
_entity.id
_entity.type
_entity.pdbx_description
1 polymer ?
#
loop_
_entity_poly.entity_id
_entity_poly.type
_entity_poly.pdbx_seq_one_letter_code
_entity_poly.pdbx_strand_id
1 'polypeptide(L)'
;MNRKTRRWIFHIFLSLGIVYIKIGGFSSVVALGASIICNKIPGLAPRQRAICQSRPDAIIVIGEGSQMGINECQFQFRNGRWNCSALGERTVFGKELKVGSREAAFTYAIIAAGVAHAITAACTQGNLSDCGCDKEKQGQYHKEEGWKWGGCSADIRYGIGFAKVFVDAREIKQNARTLMNLHNNEAGRKVSGRAGPRPSRAGGALGPCCHRSQQTSRQLCRSLGRLL
;
A
#
# COMPACT_ATOMS: atom_id res chain seq x y z
N MET A 1 -7.73 -61.19 8.75
CA MET A 1 -8.30 -59.93 8.17
C MET A 1 -8.63 -60.15 6.71
N ASN A 2 -9.88 -59.94 6.29
CA ASN A 2 -10.38 -60.29 4.95
C ASN A 2 -9.76 -59.37 3.86
N ARG A 3 -9.46 -59.91 2.67
CA ARG A 3 -8.86 -59.17 1.54
C ARG A 3 -9.66 -57.93 1.14
N LYS A 4 -10.99 -57.99 1.27
CA LYS A 4 -11.88 -56.83 1.03
C LYS A 4 -11.63 -55.69 2.03
N THR A 5 -11.44 -56.00 3.30
CA THR A 5 -11.17 -55.02 4.36
C THR A 5 -9.82 -54.33 4.16
N ARG A 6 -8.80 -55.07 3.71
CA ARG A 6 -7.46 -54.52 3.43
C ARG A 6 -7.46 -53.53 2.26
N ARG A 7 -8.23 -53.82 1.20
CA ARG A 7 -8.44 -52.89 0.07
C ARG A 7 -9.18 -51.63 0.50
N TRP A 8 -10.23 -51.77 1.32
CA TRP A 8 -11.00 -50.63 1.82
C TRP A 8 -10.17 -49.67 2.67
N ILE A 9 -9.35 -50.22 3.57
CA ILE A 9 -8.42 -49.45 4.40
C ILE A 9 -7.40 -48.70 3.53
N PHE A 10 -6.85 -49.35 2.49
CA PHE A 10 -5.93 -48.71 1.55
C PHE A 10 -6.57 -47.54 0.80
N HIS A 11 -7.82 -47.68 0.34
CA HIS A 11 -8.53 -46.60 -0.33
C HIS A 11 -8.84 -45.42 0.61
N ILE A 12 -9.17 -45.69 1.87
CA ILE A 12 -9.36 -44.64 2.88
C ILE A 12 -8.04 -43.87 3.10
N PHE A 13 -6.93 -44.57 3.34
CA PHE A 13 -5.63 -43.91 3.53
C PHE A 13 -5.18 -43.12 2.29
N LEU A 14 -5.43 -43.64 1.08
CA LEU A 14 -5.12 -42.93 -0.15
C LEU A 14 -5.96 -41.66 -0.30
N SER A 15 -7.26 -41.74 -0.01
CA SER A 15 -8.17 -40.59 -0.09
C SER A 15 -7.86 -39.52 0.96
N LEU A 16 -7.56 -39.91 2.21
CA LEU A 16 -7.12 -38.99 3.27
C LEU A 16 -5.75 -38.37 2.95
N GLY A 17 -4.83 -39.13 2.36
CA GLY A 17 -3.53 -38.62 1.91
C GLY A 17 -3.66 -37.59 0.78
N ILE A 18 -4.54 -37.83 -0.19
CA ILE A 18 -4.82 -36.87 -1.28
C ILE A 18 -5.47 -35.59 -0.74
N VAL A 19 -6.41 -35.72 0.22
CA VAL A 19 -7.04 -34.58 0.89
C VAL A 19 -6.02 -33.79 1.72
N TYR A 20 -5.12 -34.45 2.44
CA TYR A 20 -4.05 -33.80 3.20
C TYR A 20 -3.06 -33.06 2.30
N ILE A 21 -2.70 -33.63 1.14
CA ILE A 21 -1.85 -32.96 0.14
C ILE A 21 -2.57 -31.77 -0.51
N LYS A 22 -3.88 -31.86 -0.74
CA LYS A 22 -4.69 -30.76 -1.31
C LYS A 22 -4.93 -29.62 -0.32
N ILE A 23 -5.04 -29.90 0.98
CA ILE A 23 -5.24 -28.90 2.04
C ILE A 23 -3.90 -28.30 2.50
N GLY A 24 -2.83 -29.09 2.61
CA GLY A 24 -1.50 -28.64 3.03
C GLY A 24 -0.58 -28.15 1.90
N GLY A 25 -0.98 -28.36 0.64
CA GLY A 25 -0.15 -28.05 -0.54
C GLY A 25 -0.14 -26.58 -0.98
N PHE A 26 -1.08 -25.77 -0.49
CA PHE A 26 -1.03 -24.32 -0.64
C PHE A 26 -0.38 -23.71 0.61
N SER A 27 0.95 -23.54 0.64
CA SER A 27 1.62 -22.34 1.21
C SER A 27 3.13 -22.45 1.47
N SER A 28 3.77 -23.61 1.46
CA SER A 28 5.21 -23.66 1.84
C SER A 28 6.12 -23.00 0.81
N VAL A 29 5.91 -23.27 -0.48
CA VAL A 29 6.75 -22.77 -1.59
C VAL A 29 6.56 -21.26 -1.81
N VAL A 30 5.32 -20.76 -1.70
CA VAL A 30 5.01 -19.32 -1.82
C VAL A 30 5.57 -18.55 -0.63
N ALA A 31 5.47 -19.08 0.59
CA ALA A 31 6.08 -18.49 1.79
C ALA A 31 7.61 -18.47 1.74
N LEU A 32 8.24 -19.53 1.21
CA LEU A 32 9.68 -19.58 0.94
C LEU A 32 10.12 -18.50 -0.07
N GLY A 33 9.35 -18.29 -1.14
CA GLY A 33 9.61 -17.24 -2.14
C GLY A 33 9.53 -15.82 -1.56
N ALA A 34 8.49 -15.54 -0.77
CA ALA A 34 8.29 -14.25 -0.12
C ALA A 34 9.43 -13.91 0.88
N SER A 35 9.83 -14.87 1.71
CA SER A 35 10.91 -14.69 2.68
C SER A 35 12.24 -14.37 1.99
N ILE A 36 12.57 -15.05 0.89
CA ILE A 36 13.80 -14.81 0.13
C ILE A 36 13.81 -13.40 -0.49
N ILE A 37 12.68 -12.96 -1.07
CA ILE A 37 12.57 -11.63 -1.69
C ILE A 37 12.71 -10.53 -0.63
N CYS A 38 11.92 -10.60 0.44
CA CYS A 38 11.89 -9.56 1.48
C CYS A 38 13.22 -9.43 2.25
N ASN A 39 13.99 -10.52 2.38
CA ASN A 39 15.31 -10.49 3.00
C ASN A 39 16.35 -9.76 2.13
N LYS A 40 16.19 -9.80 0.80
CA LYS A 40 17.13 -9.18 -0.16
C LYS A 40 16.86 -7.71 -0.44
N ILE A 41 15.70 -7.16 -0.04
CA ILE A 41 15.39 -5.74 -0.28
C ILE A 41 16.25 -4.86 0.64
N PRO A 42 17.15 -4.03 0.09
CA PRO A 42 18.00 -3.15 0.87
C PRO A 42 17.17 -2.02 1.51
N GLY A 43 17.47 -1.71 2.78
CA GLY A 43 16.86 -0.59 3.49
C GLY A 43 15.55 -0.90 4.21
N LEU A 44 15.04 -2.14 4.17
CA LEU A 44 13.91 -2.55 5.02
C LEU A 44 14.35 -2.75 6.47
N ALA A 45 13.65 -2.06 7.39
CA ALA A 45 13.77 -2.29 8.83
C ALA A 45 13.20 -3.67 9.22
N PRO A 46 13.61 -4.27 10.36
CA PRO A 46 13.14 -5.60 10.78
C PRO A 46 11.61 -5.76 10.80
N ARG A 47 10.88 -4.76 11.34
CA ARG A 47 9.40 -4.77 11.34
C ARG A 47 8.80 -4.63 9.94
N GLN A 48 9.41 -3.82 9.06
CA GLN A 48 8.99 -3.69 7.66
C GLN A 48 9.19 -5.00 6.89
N ARG A 49 10.26 -5.75 7.20
CA ARG A 49 10.54 -7.05 6.62
C ARG A 49 9.51 -8.10 7.04
N ALA A 50 9.09 -8.10 8.30
CA ALA A 50 8.00 -8.96 8.76
C ALA A 50 6.69 -8.66 8.02
N ILE A 51 6.37 -7.38 7.82
CA ILE A 51 5.19 -6.97 7.03
C ILE A 51 5.33 -7.46 5.58
N CYS A 52 6.48 -7.26 4.94
CA CYS A 52 6.75 -7.76 3.59
C CYS A 52 6.58 -9.28 3.48
N GLN A 53 7.05 -10.05 4.47
CA GLN A 53 6.88 -11.51 4.48
C GLN A 53 5.42 -11.93 4.59
N SER A 54 4.60 -11.18 5.34
CA SER A 54 3.16 -11.42 5.43
C SER A 54 2.38 -10.96 4.19
N ARG A 55 2.87 -9.90 3.52
CA ARG A 55 2.22 -9.21 2.39
C ARG A 55 3.24 -8.89 1.30
N PRO A 56 3.75 -9.92 0.59
CA PRO A 56 4.77 -9.73 -0.45
C PRO A 56 4.19 -9.08 -1.72
N ASP A 57 2.88 -9.19 -1.95
CA ASP A 57 2.14 -8.50 -3.01
C ASP A 57 2.23 -6.97 -2.86
N ALA A 58 2.21 -6.49 -1.62
CA ALA A 58 2.18 -5.07 -1.31
C ALA A 58 3.52 -4.35 -1.48
N ILE A 59 4.66 -5.06 -1.38
CA ILE A 59 5.96 -4.39 -1.29
C ILE A 59 6.33 -3.62 -2.56
N ILE A 60 5.88 -4.11 -3.72
CA ILE A 60 6.10 -3.45 -5.01
C ILE A 60 5.32 -2.14 -5.06
N VAL A 61 4.03 -2.18 -4.72
CA VAL A 61 3.14 -1.01 -4.67
C VAL A 61 3.65 0.04 -3.67
N ILE A 62 4.14 -0.40 -2.51
CA ILE A 62 4.74 0.50 -1.51
C ILE A 62 6.02 1.15 -2.06
N GLY A 63 6.84 0.39 -2.79
CA GLY A 63 8.04 0.91 -3.46
C GLY A 63 7.69 1.97 -4.49
N GLU A 64 6.69 1.71 -5.35
CA GLU A 64 6.18 2.66 -6.33
C GLU A 64 5.64 3.95 -5.67
N GLY A 65 4.85 3.81 -4.60
CA GLY A 65 4.34 4.96 -3.84
C GLY A 65 5.45 5.78 -3.18
N SER A 66 6.48 5.11 -2.66
CA SER A 66 7.66 5.77 -2.10
C SER A 66 8.44 6.53 -3.18
N GLN A 67 8.64 5.91 -4.34
CA GLN A 67 9.29 6.55 -5.49
C GLN A 67 8.50 7.76 -5.99
N MET A 68 7.16 7.65 -6.02
CA MET A 68 6.28 8.75 -6.40
C MET A 68 6.45 9.96 -5.46
N GLY A 69 6.52 9.73 -4.15
CA GLY A 69 6.79 10.78 -3.16
C GLY A 69 8.18 11.40 -3.31
N ILE A 70 9.21 10.60 -3.60
CA ILE A 70 10.58 11.10 -3.84
C ILE A 70 10.63 11.97 -5.10
N ASN A 71 9.99 11.54 -6.19
CA ASN A 71 9.93 12.31 -7.43
C ASN A 71 9.22 13.66 -7.21
N GLU A 72 8.15 13.66 -6.40
CA GLU A 72 7.46 14.91 -6.05
C GLU A 72 8.33 15.82 -5.19
N CYS A 73 9.04 15.27 -4.21
CA CYS A 73 10.02 16.01 -3.41
C CYS A 73 11.05 16.71 -4.31
N GLN A 74 11.69 15.94 -5.20
CA GLN A 74 12.67 16.47 -6.15
C GLN A 74 12.08 17.56 -7.03
N PHE A 75 10.82 17.42 -7.44
CA PHE A 75 10.16 18.47 -8.22
C PHE A 75 9.89 19.73 -7.40
N GLN A 76 9.35 19.62 -6.18
CA GLN A 76 9.02 20.77 -5.34
C GLN A 76 10.28 21.55 -4.97
N PHE A 77 11.37 20.84 -4.70
CA PHE A 77 12.65 21.40 -4.29
C PHE A 77 13.65 21.57 -5.44
N ARG A 78 13.22 21.48 -6.71
CA ARG A 78 14.12 21.52 -7.89
C ARG A 78 15.00 22.76 -8.00
N ASN A 79 14.53 23.89 -7.47
CA ASN A 79 15.24 25.18 -7.47
C ASN A 79 15.87 25.51 -6.11
N GLY A 80 15.81 24.58 -5.15
CA GLY A 80 16.37 24.74 -3.81
C GLY A 80 17.82 24.28 -3.72
N ARG A 81 18.57 24.80 -2.73
CA ARG A 81 19.92 24.30 -2.40
C ARG A 81 19.89 22.82 -1.99
N TRP A 82 18.83 22.43 -1.27
CA TRP A 82 18.48 21.04 -1.03
C TRP A 82 17.37 20.66 -2.00
N ASN A 83 17.61 19.65 -2.85
CA ASN A 83 16.76 19.30 -3.99
C ASN A 83 16.25 17.84 -3.95
N CYS A 84 16.26 17.21 -2.77
CA CYS A 84 15.89 15.80 -2.58
C CYS A 84 16.69 14.77 -3.41
N SER A 85 17.76 15.15 -4.13
CA SER A 85 18.50 14.25 -5.04
C SER A 85 19.14 13.05 -4.33
N ALA A 86 19.55 13.24 -3.08
CA ALA A 86 20.06 12.15 -2.27
C ALA A 86 18.98 11.08 -2.01
N LEU A 87 17.70 11.42 -1.96
CA LEU A 87 16.64 10.44 -1.70
C LEU A 87 16.47 9.50 -2.90
N GLY A 88 16.39 8.18 -2.64
CA GLY A 88 16.16 7.18 -3.68
C GLY A 88 17.39 6.73 -4.49
N GLU A 89 18.58 7.27 -4.23
CA GLU A 89 19.81 6.97 -4.98
C GLU A 89 20.24 5.48 -4.93
N ARG A 90 20.06 4.82 -3.78
CA ARG A 90 20.38 3.38 -3.61
C ARG A 90 19.14 2.52 -3.39
N THR A 91 18.14 3.07 -2.73
CA THR A 91 16.88 2.40 -2.39
C THR A 91 15.88 3.46 -1.95
N VAL A 92 14.61 3.22 -2.29
CA VAL A 92 13.47 4.01 -1.80
C VAL A 92 13.18 3.73 -0.31
N PHE A 93 13.74 2.64 0.22
CA PHE A 93 13.61 2.24 1.61
C PHE A 93 14.86 2.61 2.42
N GLY A 94 14.68 2.97 3.70
CA GLY A 94 15.80 3.08 4.64
C GLY A 94 16.66 4.34 4.56
N LYS A 95 16.45 5.26 3.62
CA LYS A 95 17.13 6.57 3.68
C LYS A 95 16.43 7.48 4.69
N GLU A 96 16.99 7.53 5.89
CA GLU A 96 16.62 8.47 6.94
C GLU A 96 17.49 9.72 6.85
N LEU A 97 16.84 10.90 6.79
CA LEU A 97 17.54 12.16 6.98
C LEU A 97 17.89 12.28 8.46
N LYS A 98 19.18 12.34 8.79
CA LYS A 98 19.64 12.41 10.19
C LYS A 98 19.22 13.71 10.90
N VAL A 99 18.95 14.77 10.14
CA VAL A 99 18.70 16.11 10.67
C VAL A 99 17.21 16.40 10.85
N GLY A 100 16.90 17.02 11.98
CA GLY A 100 15.63 17.63 12.41
C GLY A 100 15.11 18.81 11.57
N SER A 101 15.10 18.74 10.24
CA SER A 101 14.82 19.92 9.40
C SER A 101 13.40 19.95 8.81
N ARG A 102 13.00 21.10 8.25
CA ARG A 102 11.72 21.28 7.54
C ARG A 102 11.66 20.41 6.28
N GLU A 103 12.79 20.28 5.59
CA GLU A 103 12.96 19.40 4.42
C GLU A 103 12.76 17.94 4.79
N ALA A 104 13.26 17.53 5.97
CA ALA A 104 12.99 16.20 6.48
C ALA A 104 11.50 16.01 6.76
N ALA A 105 10.86 16.97 7.44
CA ALA A 105 9.42 16.91 7.70
C ALA A 105 8.59 16.73 6.42
N PHE A 106 8.88 17.53 5.39
CA PHE A 106 8.24 17.40 4.08
C PHE A 106 8.47 16.02 3.46
N THR A 107 9.71 15.51 3.51
CA THR A 107 10.07 14.19 2.97
C THR A 107 9.23 13.06 3.59
N TYR A 108 9.12 13.03 4.92
CA TYR A 108 8.32 12.04 5.63
C TYR A 108 6.84 12.13 5.23
N ALA A 109 6.30 13.35 5.16
CA ALA A 109 4.91 13.58 4.77
C ALA A 109 4.63 13.15 3.33
N ILE A 110 5.42 13.57 2.34
CA ILE A 110 5.16 13.27 0.93
C ILE A 110 5.35 11.79 0.60
N ILE A 111 6.32 11.11 1.22
CA ILE A 111 6.51 9.66 1.06
C ILE A 111 5.33 8.91 1.68
N ALA A 112 4.90 9.27 2.89
CA ALA A 112 3.75 8.63 3.54
C ALA A 112 2.45 8.83 2.73
N ALA A 113 2.27 10.02 2.14
CA ALA A 113 1.16 10.32 1.25
C ALA A 113 1.22 9.50 -0.05
N GLY A 114 2.40 9.40 -0.67
CA GLY A 114 2.62 8.61 -1.89
C GLY A 114 2.34 7.12 -1.69
N VAL A 115 2.78 6.55 -0.57
CA VAL A 115 2.51 5.14 -0.20
C VAL A 115 1.00 4.92 0.04
N ALA A 116 0.33 5.80 0.79
CA ALA A 116 -1.12 5.69 1.01
C ALA A 116 -1.91 5.76 -0.30
N HIS A 117 -1.52 6.67 -1.20
CA HIS A 117 -2.13 6.80 -2.52
C HIS A 117 -1.93 5.54 -3.37
N ALA A 118 -0.70 5.05 -3.47
CA ALA A 118 -0.38 3.89 -4.29
C ALA A 118 -1.13 2.63 -3.84
N ILE A 119 -1.19 2.37 -2.52
CA ILE A 119 -1.97 1.26 -1.95
C ILE A 119 -3.45 1.42 -2.30
N THR A 120 -4.02 2.59 -2.05
CA THR A 120 -5.44 2.87 -2.34
C THR A 120 -5.76 2.62 -3.81
N ALA A 121 -4.91 3.11 -4.71
CA ALA A 121 -5.07 2.93 -6.15
C ALA A 121 -4.97 1.46 -6.56
N ALA A 122 -3.99 0.72 -6.03
CA ALA A 122 -3.81 -0.69 -6.32
C ALA A 122 -4.99 -1.55 -5.83
N CYS A 123 -5.54 -1.25 -4.65
CA CYS A 123 -6.75 -1.91 -4.12
C CYS A 123 -7.96 -1.68 -5.05
N THR A 124 -8.14 -0.45 -5.52
CA THR A 124 -9.24 -0.08 -6.43
C THR A 124 -9.11 -0.76 -7.79
N GLN A 125 -7.87 -1.07 -8.22
CA GLN A 125 -7.58 -1.77 -9.47
C GLN A 125 -7.65 -3.30 -9.36
N GLY A 126 -7.73 -3.84 -8.14
CA GLY A 126 -7.66 -5.29 -7.90
C GLY A 126 -6.25 -5.87 -8.00
N ASN A 127 -5.20 -5.04 -7.91
CA ASN A 127 -3.81 -5.47 -7.97
C ASN A 127 -3.26 -6.00 -6.62
N LEU A 128 -4.04 -5.91 -5.55
CA LEU A 128 -3.70 -6.38 -4.21
C LEU A 128 -4.78 -7.35 -3.72
N SER A 129 -4.37 -8.45 -3.07
CA SER A 129 -5.29 -9.57 -2.76
C SER A 129 -6.24 -9.28 -1.60
N ASP A 130 -5.79 -8.55 -0.58
CA ASP A 130 -6.53 -8.42 0.69
C ASP A 130 -7.28 -7.08 0.83
N CYS A 131 -7.53 -6.40 -0.27
CA CYS A 131 -8.31 -5.16 -0.30
C CYS A 131 -9.11 -5.03 -1.58
N GLY A 132 -10.00 -4.04 -1.63
CA GLY A 132 -10.85 -3.80 -2.78
C GLY A 132 -11.50 -2.43 -2.75
N CYS A 133 -12.65 -2.33 -3.41
CA CYS A 133 -13.44 -1.11 -3.45
C CYS A 133 -14.08 -0.79 -2.09
N ASP A 134 -14.35 0.49 -1.87
CA ASP A 134 -15.11 0.99 -0.73
C ASP A 134 -16.56 0.47 -0.79
N LYS A 135 -16.86 -0.49 0.09
CA LYS A 135 -18.16 -1.17 0.16
C LYS A 135 -19.27 -0.24 0.65
N GLU A 136 -18.95 0.80 1.40
CA GLU A 136 -19.97 1.72 1.95
C GLU A 136 -20.68 2.50 0.85
N LYS A 137 -19.99 2.77 -0.26
CA LYS A 137 -20.53 3.54 -1.39
C LYS A 137 -21.08 2.66 -2.51
N GLN A 138 -20.82 1.36 -2.47
CA GLN A 138 -21.35 0.44 -3.48
C GLN A 138 -22.86 0.27 -3.32
N GLY A 139 -23.61 0.60 -4.38
CA GLY A 139 -25.07 0.42 -4.39
C GLY A 139 -25.86 1.46 -3.59
N GLN A 140 -25.22 2.51 -3.07
CA GLN A 140 -25.94 3.62 -2.47
C GLN A 140 -26.78 4.34 -3.55
N TYR A 141 -28.07 4.47 -3.27
CA TYR A 141 -29.00 5.22 -4.09
C TYR A 141 -29.34 6.53 -3.37
N HIS A 142 -28.95 7.67 -3.94
CA HIS A 142 -29.26 8.97 -3.37
C HIS A 142 -30.67 9.37 -3.81
N LYS A 143 -31.66 9.03 -2.97
CA LYS A 143 -33.10 9.21 -3.26
C LYS A 143 -33.48 10.66 -3.60
N GLU A 144 -32.82 11.63 -2.96
CA GLU A 144 -33.07 13.07 -3.14
C GLU A 144 -32.48 13.64 -4.44
N GLU A 145 -31.36 13.08 -4.91
CA GLU A 145 -30.64 13.60 -6.09
C GLU A 145 -30.82 12.70 -7.34
N GLY A 146 -31.53 11.58 -7.23
CA GLY A 146 -31.92 10.72 -8.35
C GLY A 146 -30.79 9.92 -9.00
N TRP A 147 -29.58 9.91 -8.42
CA TRP A 147 -28.43 9.16 -8.95
C TRP A 147 -28.06 7.97 -8.05
N LYS A 148 -27.51 6.93 -8.70
CA LYS A 148 -26.99 5.73 -8.04
C LYS A 148 -25.47 5.72 -8.14
N TRP A 149 -24.81 5.34 -7.06
CA TRP A 149 -23.38 5.03 -7.12
C TRP A 149 -23.14 3.82 -8.01
N GLY A 150 -22.18 3.95 -8.93
CA GLY A 150 -21.73 2.87 -9.81
C GLY A 150 -20.20 2.79 -9.82
N GLY A 151 -19.68 1.60 -10.13
CA GLY A 151 -18.24 1.35 -10.25
C GLY A 151 -17.53 1.05 -8.92
N CYS A 152 -16.21 1.15 -8.93
CA CYS A 152 -15.33 0.89 -7.79
C CYS A 152 -14.88 2.22 -7.18
N SER A 153 -15.41 2.57 -6.00
CA SER A 153 -14.88 3.68 -5.22
C SER A 153 -13.61 3.25 -4.51
N ALA A 154 -12.62 4.14 -4.44
CA ALA A 154 -11.39 3.90 -3.71
C ALA A 154 -11.60 3.86 -2.19
N ASP A 155 -11.09 2.82 -1.52
CA ASP A 155 -11.06 2.74 -0.05
C ASP A 155 -9.79 3.40 0.51
N ILE A 156 -9.88 4.72 0.70
CA ILE A 156 -8.77 5.53 1.19
C ILE A 156 -8.43 5.18 2.65
N ARG A 157 -9.40 4.71 3.45
CA ARG A 157 -9.17 4.35 4.85
C ARG A 157 -8.26 3.15 4.95
N TYR A 158 -8.49 2.13 4.12
CA TYR A 158 -7.59 0.98 4.02
C TYR A 158 -6.17 1.42 3.62
N GLY A 159 -6.05 2.26 2.58
CA GLY A 159 -4.74 2.72 2.11
C GLY A 159 -3.96 3.52 3.16
N ILE A 160 -4.61 4.45 3.87
CA ILE A 160 -4.02 5.18 4.99
C ILE A 160 -3.60 4.23 6.12
N GLY A 161 -4.48 3.29 6.48
CA GLY A 161 -4.23 2.32 7.55
C GLY A 161 -3.03 1.44 7.25
N PHE A 162 -2.94 0.88 6.03
CA PHE A 162 -1.83 0.01 5.67
C PHE A 162 -0.52 0.79 5.48
N ALA A 163 -0.58 1.99 4.90
CA ALA A 163 0.57 2.89 4.84
C ALA A 163 1.10 3.25 6.24
N LYS A 164 0.21 3.47 7.22
CA LYS A 164 0.58 3.67 8.63
C LYS A 164 1.37 2.49 9.18
N VAL A 165 0.84 1.28 9.03
CA VAL A 165 1.49 0.05 9.50
C VAL A 165 2.89 -0.10 8.92
N PHE A 166 3.07 0.14 7.61
CA PHE A 166 4.37 -0.05 6.97
C PHE A 166 5.35 1.10 7.17
N VAL A 167 4.92 2.35 6.94
CA VAL A 167 5.81 3.52 6.99
C VAL A 167 6.30 3.77 8.42
N ASP A 168 5.42 3.61 9.41
CA ASP A 168 5.75 3.85 10.82
C ASP A 168 6.51 2.66 11.45
N ALA A 169 6.58 1.49 10.79
CA ALA A 169 7.25 0.30 11.34
C ALA A 169 8.76 0.47 11.61
N ARG A 170 9.42 1.46 10.98
CA ARG A 170 10.83 1.79 11.26
C ARG A 170 11.02 2.69 12.49
N GLU A 171 9.97 3.37 12.91
CA GLU A 171 9.97 4.38 13.97
C GLU A 171 9.82 3.69 15.35
N ILE A 172 10.86 2.99 15.78
CA ILE A 172 10.82 2.12 16.98
C ILE A 172 11.20 2.86 18.27
N LYS A 173 12.11 3.83 18.19
CA LYS A 173 12.65 4.51 19.39
C LYS A 173 11.65 5.53 19.91
N GLN A 174 11.52 5.66 21.22
CA GLN A 174 10.68 6.69 21.84
C GLN A 174 11.48 7.96 22.11
N ASN A 175 11.88 8.66 21.04
CA ASN A 175 12.58 9.94 21.15
C ASN A 175 11.84 11.06 20.39
N ALA A 176 12.20 12.31 20.67
CA ALA A 176 11.57 13.48 20.04
C ALA A 176 11.60 13.43 18.50
N ARG A 177 12.67 12.88 17.93
CA ARG A 177 12.82 12.70 16.48
C ARG A 177 11.78 11.74 15.93
N THR A 178 11.62 10.58 16.56
CA THR A 178 10.63 9.57 16.15
C THR A 178 9.20 10.11 16.28
N LEU A 179 8.89 10.84 17.35
CA LEU A 179 7.57 11.49 17.48
C LEU A 179 7.31 12.50 16.35
N MET A 180 8.32 13.28 15.99
CA MET A 180 8.25 14.21 14.86
C MET A 180 8.06 13.47 13.52
N ASN A 181 8.80 12.38 13.28
CA ASN A 181 8.65 11.55 12.08
C ASN A 181 7.24 10.96 11.98
N LEU A 182 6.73 10.37 13.08
CA LEU A 182 5.37 9.83 13.16
C LEU A 182 4.30 10.90 12.90
N HIS A 183 4.49 12.10 13.46
CA HIS A 183 3.61 13.24 13.21
C HIS A 183 3.59 13.64 11.72
N ASN A 184 4.76 13.77 11.10
CA ASN A 184 4.86 14.15 9.69
C ASN A 184 4.30 13.08 8.75
N ASN A 185 4.55 11.81 9.05
CA ASN A 185 3.94 10.69 8.31
C ASN A 185 2.42 10.75 8.38
N GLU A 186 1.87 11.01 9.57
CA GLU A 186 0.42 11.13 9.79
C GLU A 186 -0.17 12.34 9.05
N ALA A 187 0.52 13.49 9.08
CA ALA A 187 0.13 14.67 8.32
C ALA A 187 0.02 14.35 6.82
N GLY A 188 1.05 13.72 6.24
CA GLY A 188 1.05 13.29 4.84
C GLY A 188 -0.12 12.39 4.46
N ARG A 189 -0.38 11.34 5.27
CA ARG A 189 -1.49 10.42 5.05
C ARG A 189 -2.86 11.11 5.11
N LYS A 190 -3.06 12.07 6.02
CA LYS A 190 -4.32 12.80 6.14
C LYS A 190 -4.58 13.73 4.95
N VAL A 191 -3.55 14.36 4.38
CA VAL A 191 -3.74 15.20 3.19
C VAL A 191 -4.15 14.35 1.99
N SER A 192 -3.62 13.13 1.85
CA SER A 192 -4.07 12.15 0.83
C SER A 192 -5.57 11.85 0.92
N GLY A 193 -6.12 11.76 2.14
CA GLY A 193 -7.56 11.58 2.37
C GLY A 193 -8.45 12.73 1.94
N ARG A 194 -7.92 13.96 1.84
CA ARG A 194 -8.68 15.18 1.51
C ARG A 194 -8.55 15.62 0.06
N ALA A 195 -7.49 15.21 -0.64
CA ALA A 195 -7.20 15.62 -2.01
C ALA A 195 -7.88 14.76 -3.09
N GLY A 196 -8.71 13.78 -2.72
CA GLY A 196 -9.43 12.91 -3.64
C GLY A 196 -10.41 13.70 -4.54
N PRO A 197 -10.51 13.38 -5.84
CA PRO A 197 -11.50 13.98 -6.73
C PRO A 197 -12.92 13.75 -6.18
N ARG A 198 -13.75 14.80 -6.15
CA ARG A 198 -15.18 14.65 -5.88
C ARG A 198 -15.82 13.87 -7.05
N PRO A 199 -16.83 13.03 -6.78
CA PRO A 199 -17.60 12.38 -7.85
C PRO A 199 -18.24 13.45 -8.74
N SER A 200 -18.09 13.33 -10.06
CA SER A 200 -18.80 14.18 -11.02
C SER A 200 -20.24 13.70 -11.20
N ARG A 201 -21.20 14.64 -11.13
CA ARG A 201 -22.66 14.41 -11.24
C ARG A 201 -23.18 13.99 -12.63
N ALA A 202 -22.31 13.77 -13.62
CA ALA A 202 -22.76 13.48 -14.99
C ALA A 202 -23.05 11.97 -15.14
N GLY A 203 -24.31 11.64 -15.41
CA GLY A 203 -24.82 10.28 -15.58
C GLY A 203 -23.99 9.45 -16.56
N GLY A 204 -23.55 8.30 -16.06
CA GLY A 204 -22.58 7.41 -16.71
C GLY A 204 -21.49 7.11 -15.70
N ALA A 205 -21.32 5.84 -15.33
CA ALA A 205 -20.48 5.42 -14.21
C ALA A 205 -19.02 5.91 -14.32
N LEU A 206 -18.77 7.10 -13.79
CA LEU A 206 -17.45 7.65 -13.52
C LEU A 206 -17.29 7.56 -12.01
N GLY A 207 -16.71 6.45 -11.55
CA GLY A 207 -16.16 6.37 -10.21
C GLY A 207 -15.20 7.53 -9.94
N PRO A 208 -14.81 7.79 -8.67
CA PRO A 208 -13.79 8.79 -8.37
C PRO A 208 -12.60 8.60 -9.32
N CYS A 209 -12.04 9.70 -9.84
CA CYS A 209 -11.08 9.74 -10.97
C CYS A 209 -9.73 9.00 -10.76
N CYS A 210 -9.69 7.99 -9.88
CA CYS A 210 -8.66 6.97 -9.76
C CYS A 210 -8.52 6.10 -11.04
N HIS A 211 -9.36 6.30 -12.05
CA HIS A 211 -9.27 5.57 -13.31
C HIS A 211 -8.10 6.05 -14.20
N ARG A 212 -7.05 5.21 -14.20
CA ARG A 212 -6.33 4.71 -15.39
C ARG A 212 -5.15 5.47 -16.02
N SER A 213 -4.45 6.38 -15.35
CA SER A 213 -3.12 6.77 -15.87
C SER A 213 -2.10 7.13 -14.81
N GLN A 214 -0.81 6.87 -15.10
CA GLN A 214 0.30 7.44 -14.33
C GLN A 214 0.17 8.97 -14.24
N GLN A 215 -0.50 9.61 -15.21
CA GLN A 215 -0.67 11.06 -15.30
C GLN A 215 -1.63 11.62 -14.24
N THR A 216 -2.74 10.93 -13.92
CA THR A 216 -3.64 11.35 -12.82
C THR A 216 -2.98 11.16 -11.46
N SER A 217 -2.21 10.08 -11.27
CA SER A 217 -1.42 9.90 -10.03
C SER A 217 -0.34 10.97 -9.85
N ARG A 218 0.33 11.37 -10.95
CA ARG A 218 1.27 12.51 -10.94
C ARG A 218 0.59 13.83 -10.59
N GLN A 219 -0.61 14.10 -11.12
CA GLN A 219 -1.36 15.33 -10.83
C GLN A 219 -1.82 15.39 -9.37
N LEU A 220 -2.23 14.26 -8.79
CA LEU A 220 -2.58 14.20 -7.37
C LEU A 220 -1.34 14.38 -6.48
N CYS A 221 -0.21 13.72 -6.77
CA CYS A 221 1.01 13.96 -6.01
C CYS A 221 1.49 15.41 -6.15
N ARG A 222 1.32 16.04 -7.31
CA ARG A 222 1.59 17.47 -7.50
C ARG A 222 0.72 18.36 -6.61
N SER A 223 -0.57 18.06 -6.46
CA SER A 223 -1.44 18.84 -5.59
C SER A 223 -1.11 18.61 -4.11
N LEU A 224 -0.83 17.37 -3.73
CA LEU A 224 -0.36 17.01 -2.38
C LEU A 224 0.94 17.73 -2.03
N GLY A 225 1.92 17.75 -2.93
CA GLY A 225 3.20 18.43 -2.73
C GLY A 225 3.09 19.95 -2.65
N ARG A 226 1.99 20.56 -3.11
CA ARG A 226 1.71 21.99 -2.91
C ARG A 226 0.97 22.28 -1.60
N LEU A 227 0.23 21.29 -1.08
CA LEU A 227 -0.53 21.42 0.16
C LEU A 227 0.31 21.14 1.41
N LEU A 228 1.34 20.31 1.26
CA LEU A 228 2.38 20.04 2.26
C LEU A 228 3.46 21.13 2.24
#